data_AF-A0A966Z5X0-F1
#
_entry.id   AF-A0A966Z5X0-F1
#
_cell.length_a   1.000
_cell.length_b   1.000
_cell.length_c   1.000
_cell.angle_alpha   90.00
_cell.angle_beta   90.00
_cell.angle_gamma   90.00
#
_symmetry.space_group_name_H-M   'P 1'
#
loop_
_entity.id
_entity.type
_entity.pdbx_description
1 polymer ?
#
loop_
_entity_poly.entity_id
_entity_poly.type
_entity_poly.pdbx_seq_one_letter_code
_entity_poly.pdbx_strand_id
1 'polypeptide(L)'
;MTTPKQISIPTFNTEAEEVEWWDAHPDAATEVMRRALVSGKARRKVPLRTVTMRLSVPDIEAAQDLAQRRGLPYQTDIKMLLHEAIGREQLL
;
A
#
# COMPACT_ATOMS: atom_id res chain seq x y z
N MET A 1 16.34 -23.07 -7.66
CA MET A 1 15.52 -21.84 -7.81
C MET A 1 14.94 -21.88 -9.21
N THR A 2 13.67 -22.22 -9.36
CA THR A 2 13.00 -22.28 -10.67
C THR A 2 12.71 -20.85 -11.14
N THR A 3 13.27 -20.48 -12.28
CA THR A 3 13.08 -19.20 -12.95
C THR A 3 11.58 -18.96 -13.22
N PRO A 4 10.99 -17.81 -12.85
CA PRO A 4 9.57 -17.57 -13.07
C PRO A 4 9.28 -17.54 -14.57
N LYS A 5 8.37 -18.41 -15.01
CA LYS A 5 7.92 -18.49 -16.41
C LYS A 5 7.23 -17.17 -16.76
N GLN A 6 7.70 -16.52 -17.83
CA GLN A 6 7.16 -15.24 -18.26
C GLN A 6 5.76 -15.43 -18.86
N ILE A 7 4.73 -15.25 -18.04
CA ILE A 7 3.33 -15.30 -18.49
C ILE A 7 3.02 -14.02 -19.27
N SER A 8 2.55 -14.20 -20.50
CA SER A 8 2.11 -13.18 -21.45
C SER A 8 0.61 -13.42 -21.67
N ILE A 9 -0.24 -12.50 -21.22
CA ILE A 9 -1.69 -12.61 -21.41
C ILE A 9 -2.00 -12.23 -22.86
N PRO A 10 -2.59 -13.13 -23.67
CA PRO A 10 -2.94 -12.83 -25.06
C PRO A 10 -4.17 -11.92 -25.15
N THR A 11 -4.42 -11.36 -26.33
CA THR A 11 -5.69 -10.70 -26.65
C THR A 11 -6.71 -11.76 -27.03
N PHE A 12 -7.88 -11.75 -26.40
CA PHE A 12 -8.97 -12.69 -26.68
C PHE A 12 -9.99 -12.08 -27.63
N ASN A 13 -10.54 -12.89 -28.54
CA ASN A 13 -11.61 -12.43 -29.44
C ASN A 13 -13.00 -12.70 -28.86
N THR A 14 -13.09 -13.65 -27.92
CA THR A 14 -14.34 -14.01 -27.22
C THR A 14 -14.09 -14.26 -25.73
N GLU A 15 -15.15 -14.14 -24.93
CA GLU A 15 -15.10 -14.43 -23.49
C GLU A 15 -14.84 -15.92 -23.20
N ALA A 16 -15.32 -16.83 -24.05
CA ALA A 16 -15.08 -18.26 -23.89
C ALA A 16 -13.59 -18.62 -24.02
N GLU A 17 -12.89 -18.03 -25.00
CA GLU A 17 -11.44 -18.17 -25.17
C GLU A 17 -10.67 -17.63 -23.96
N GLU A 18 -11.14 -16.51 -23.39
CA GLU A 18 -10.54 -15.94 -22.19
C GLU A 18 -10.68 -16.89 -20.99
N VAL A 19 -11.87 -17.43 -20.75
CA VAL A 19 -12.13 -18.36 -19.65
C VAL A 19 -11.26 -19.62 -19.77
N GLU A 20 -11.24 -20.26 -20.94
CA GLU A 20 -10.42 -21.46 -21.17
C GLU A 20 -8.93 -21.19 -20.92
N TRP A 21 -8.45 -20.02 -21.31
CA TRP A 21 -7.07 -19.63 -21.07
C TRP A 21 -6.78 -19.43 -19.58
N TRP A 22 -7.66 -18.74 -18.84
CA TRP A 22 -7.49 -18.55 -17.40
C TRP A 22 -7.53 -19.88 -16.63
N ASP A 23 -8.43 -20.80 -16.99
CA ASP A 23 -8.51 -22.14 -16.40
C ASP A 23 -7.24 -22.97 -16.66
N ALA A 24 -6.67 -22.85 -17.88
CA ALA A 24 -5.43 -23.52 -18.25
C ALA A 24 -4.17 -22.91 -17.59
N HIS A 25 -4.26 -21.67 -17.07
CA HIS A 25 -3.13 -20.92 -16.50
C HIS A 25 -3.42 -20.43 -15.07
N PRO A 26 -3.59 -21.34 -14.09
CA PRO A 26 -3.95 -20.98 -12.72
C PRO A 26 -2.90 -20.11 -12.00
N ASP A 27 -1.65 -20.10 -12.47
CA ASP A 27 -0.56 -19.28 -11.95
C ASP A 27 -0.53 -17.85 -12.54
N ALA A 28 -1.24 -17.59 -13.63
CA ALA A 28 -1.27 -16.30 -14.31
C ALA A 28 -1.72 -15.16 -13.39
N ALA A 29 -2.79 -15.36 -12.61
CA ALA A 29 -3.29 -14.34 -11.68
C ALA A 29 -2.26 -14.03 -10.58
N THR A 30 -1.58 -15.05 -10.06
CA THR A 30 -0.55 -14.89 -9.01
C THR A 30 0.65 -14.11 -9.54
N GLU A 31 1.08 -14.43 -10.75
CA GLU A 31 2.21 -13.78 -11.42
C GLU A 31 1.90 -12.32 -11.77
N VAL A 32 0.69 -12.03 -12.26
CA VAL A 32 0.21 -10.66 -12.49
C VAL A 32 0.22 -9.86 -11.20
N MET A 33 -0.31 -10.42 -10.12
CA MET A 33 -0.33 -9.78 -8.80
C MET A 33 1.09 -9.54 -8.28
N ARG A 34 1.99 -10.52 -8.41
CA ARG A 34 3.40 -10.39 -8.02
C ARG A 34 4.08 -9.25 -8.78
N ARG A 35 3.88 -9.17 -10.10
CA ARG A 35 4.42 -8.06 -10.93
C ARG A 35 3.82 -6.72 -10.54
N ALA A 36 2.52 -6.67 -10.23
CA ALA A 36 1.86 -5.45 -9.75
C ALA A 36 2.45 -4.98 -8.41
N LEU A 37 2.75 -5.90 -7.48
CA LEU A 37 3.42 -5.61 -6.22
C LEU A 37 4.85 -5.07 -6.42
N VAL A 38 5.64 -5.70 -7.28
CA VAL A 38 7.03 -5.27 -7.56
C VAL A 38 7.07 -3.90 -8.26
N SER A 39 6.17 -3.67 -9.21
CA SER A 39 6.07 -2.39 -9.93
C SER A 39 5.38 -1.28 -9.15
N GLY A 40 4.87 -1.56 -7.95
CA GLY A 40 4.13 -0.60 -7.12
C GLY A 40 2.72 -0.28 -7.61
N LYS A 41 2.25 -0.92 -8.70
CA LYS A 41 0.88 -0.83 -9.23
C LYS A 41 -0.14 -1.48 -8.29
N ALA A 42 0.30 -2.40 -7.45
CA ALA A 42 -0.44 -2.92 -6.32
C ALA A 42 0.37 -2.71 -5.04
N ARG A 43 -0.30 -2.46 -3.91
CA ARG A 43 0.33 -2.38 -2.60
C ARG A 43 -0.28 -3.43 -1.69
N ARG A 44 0.55 -4.18 -0.96
CA ARG A 44 0.05 -5.01 0.14
C ARG A 44 -0.54 -4.09 1.20
N LYS A 45 -1.69 -4.45 1.75
CA LYS A 45 -2.21 -3.76 2.94
C LYS A 45 -1.17 -3.91 4.04
N VAL A 46 -0.65 -2.78 4.51
CA VAL A 46 0.17 -2.76 5.71
C VAL A 46 -0.75 -3.09 6.90
N PRO A 47 -0.43 -4.09 7.73
CA PRO A 47 -1.24 -4.39 8.90
C PRO A 47 -1.24 -3.17 9.83
N LEU A 48 -2.43 -2.71 10.21
CA LEU A 48 -2.61 -1.59 11.13
C LEU A 48 -3.14 -2.12 12.46
N ARG A 49 -2.71 -1.50 13.56
CA ARG A 49 -3.25 -1.74 14.91
C ARG A 49 -3.75 -0.45 15.50
N THR A 50 -4.93 -0.47 16.10
CA THR A 50 -5.46 0.66 16.87
C THR A 50 -4.66 0.81 18.15
N VAL A 51 -4.24 2.03 18.46
CA VAL A 51 -3.57 2.39 19.70
C VAL A 51 -4.37 3.48 20.40
N THR A 52 -4.48 3.38 21.72
CA THR A 52 -5.08 4.43 22.56
C THR A 52 -3.96 5.01 23.42
N MET A 53 -3.72 6.30 23.31
CA MET A 53 -2.72 7.01 24.09
C MET A 53 -3.26 8.36 24.54
N ARG A 54 -2.72 8.89 25.65
CA ARG A 54 -3.00 10.24 26.11
C ARG A 54 -1.93 11.17 25.53
N LEU A 55 -2.36 12.31 25.00
CA LEU A 55 -1.50 13.39 24.55
C LEU A 55 -1.81 14.62 25.40
N SER A 56 -0.84 15.51 25.57
CA SER A 56 -1.09 16.76 26.27
C SER A 56 -2.05 17.63 25.43
N VAL A 57 -2.89 18.43 26.08
CA VAL A 57 -3.79 19.36 25.37
C VAL A 57 -3.00 20.33 24.47
N PRO A 58 -1.90 20.95 24.94
CA PRO A 58 -1.10 21.84 24.08
C PRO A 58 -0.55 21.16 22.81
N ASP A 59 -0.14 19.89 22.90
CA ASP A 59 0.37 19.16 21.72
C ASP A 59 -0.75 18.87 20.72
N ILE A 60 -1.97 18.57 21.21
CA ILE A 60 -3.14 18.35 20.37
C ILE A 60 -3.49 19.64 19.62
N GLU A 61 -3.51 20.79 20.31
CA GLU A 61 -3.78 22.09 19.71
C GLU A 61 -2.72 22.46 18.67
N ALA A 62 -1.44 22.28 18.99
CA ALA A 62 -0.35 22.52 18.05
C ALA A 62 -0.45 21.62 16.80
N ALA A 63 -0.81 20.35 16.96
CA ALA A 63 -1.03 19.44 15.83
C ALA A 63 -2.23 19.85 14.97
N GLN A 64 -3.30 20.37 15.58
CA GLN A 64 -4.46 20.89 14.83
C GLN A 64 -4.09 22.11 13.99
N ASP A 65 -3.33 23.05 14.55
CA ASP A 65 -2.86 24.24 13.83
C ASP A 65 -1.96 23.87 12.65
N LEU A 66 -1.02 22.93 12.85
CA LEU A 66 -0.15 22.43 11.78
C LEU A 66 -0.94 21.75 10.67
N ALA A 67 -1.91 20.92 11.04
CA ALA A 67 -2.79 20.24 10.08
C ALA A 67 -3.62 21.25 9.27
N GLN A 68 -4.15 22.30 9.92
CA GLN A 68 -4.91 23.35 9.25
C GLN A 68 -4.05 24.11 8.24
N ARG A 69 -2.81 24.45 8.59
CA ARG A 69 -1.85 25.10 7.68
C ARG A 69 -1.49 24.22 6.48
N ARG A 70 -1.46 22.90 6.66
CA ARG A 70 -1.17 21.91 5.62
C ARG A 70 -2.41 21.50 4.81
N GLY A 71 -3.61 21.90 5.22
CA GLY A 71 -4.87 21.48 4.60
C GLY A 71 -5.18 19.99 4.81
N LEU A 72 -4.72 19.40 5.93
CA LEU A 72 -4.87 17.97 6.24
C LEU A 72 -5.75 17.75 7.48
N PRO A 73 -6.41 16.59 7.62
CA PRO A 73 -7.03 16.19 8.88
C PRO A 73 -5.98 16.03 9.99
N TYR A 74 -6.30 16.45 11.22
CA TYR A 74 -5.34 16.44 12.33
C TYR A 74 -4.72 15.05 12.60
N GLN A 75 -5.51 13.97 12.50
CA GLN A 75 -5.02 12.61 12.70
C GLN A 75 -4.01 12.19 11.63
N THR A 76 -4.20 12.65 10.39
CA THR A 76 -3.27 12.40 9.28
C THR A 76 -1.95 13.12 9.54
N ASP A 77 -2.02 14.36 10.03
CA ASP A 77 -0.82 15.14 10.34
C ASP A 77 -0.02 14.51 11.51
N ILE A 78 -0.69 14.12 12.60
CA ILE A 78 -0.07 13.38 13.71
C ILE A 78 0.61 12.10 13.21
N LYS A 79 -0.08 11.34 12.36
CA LYS A 79 0.46 10.10 11.78
C LYS A 79 1.72 10.36 10.95
N MET A 80 1.73 11.42 10.14
CA MET A 80 2.90 11.82 9.36
C MET A 80 4.07 12.22 10.25
N LEU A 81 3.83 13.10 11.22
CA LEU A 81 4.86 13.58 12.15
C LEU A 81 5.52 12.42 12.92
N LEU A 82 4.73 11.45 13.39
CA LEU A 82 5.24 10.25 14.04
C LEU A 82 6.12 9.42 13.09
N HIS A 83 5.68 9.22 11.84
CA HIS A 83 6.44 8.46 10.85
C HIS A 83 7.78 9.13 10.54
N GLU A 84 7.79 10.45 10.34
CA GLU A 84 8.99 11.24 10.08
C GLU A 84 9.95 11.22 11.27
N ALA A 85 9.43 11.35 12.50
CA ALA A 85 10.25 11.28 13.71
C ALA A 85 10.95 9.93 13.84
N ILE A 86 10.22 8.81 13.67
CA ILE A 86 10.81 7.47 13.67
C ILE A 86 11.90 7.34 12.60
N GLY A 87 11.67 7.86 11.40
CA GLY A 87 12.65 7.85 10.32
C GLY A 87 13.94 8.61 10.68
N ARG A 88 13.82 9.76 11.35
CA ARG A 88 14.98 10.52 11.84
C ARG A 88 15.76 9.74 12.90
N GLU A 89 15.07 9.15 13.88
CA GLU A 89 15.71 8.41 14.97
C GLU A 89 16.40 7.11 14.49
N GLN A 90 15.92 6.49 13.41
CA GLN A 90 16.54 5.28 12.84
C GLN A 90 17.78 5.55 11.99
N LEU A 91 18.00 6.82 11.60
CA LEU A 91 19.18 7.25 10.86
C LEU A 91 20.32 7.71 11.79
N LEU A 92 20.08 7.74 13.10
CA LEU A 92 21.07 7.95 14.16
C LEU A 92 21.70 6.61 14.59
#